data_AF-A0A835G037-F1
#
_entry.id   AF-A0A835G037-F1
#
_cell.length_a   1.000
_cell.length_b   1.000
_cell.length_c   1.000
_cell.angle_alpha   90.00
_cell.angle_beta   90.00
_cell.angle_gamma   90.00
#
_symmetry.space_group_name_H-M   'P 1'
#
loop_
_entity.id
_entity.type
_entity.pdbx_description
1 polymer ?
#
loop_
_entity_poly.entity_id
_entity_poly.type
_entity_poly.pdbx_seq_one_letter_code
_entity_poly.pdbx_strand_id
1 'polypeptide(L)'
;MSAQPEEPTTAPKELSFAEKQAERMKRLRSLHTARNEARTQNHQEVIAEEARNKLPPNYEAKRRQAEWLLDDQAKRQEAEKAGKDYDRVKLLNISAVEAERLERKKKKKNPDEGFSTYEQATVRQYNRLVKNMPTADMEQYEKQKQKYGDAFYGGPNVIIHGMHKDRKEAVDKMVEDLEGQIAKRARFSRRRGYNDDADVDYINDRNAKFNKKLERFYGEHTAEIKQNLERGTAI
;
A
#
# COMPACT_ATOMS: atom_id res chain seq x y z
N MET A 1 -17.62 57.79 -7.55
CA MET A 1 -18.64 58.35 -6.64
C MET A 1 -19.14 57.23 -5.77
N SER A 2 -18.81 57.23 -4.49
CA SER A 2 -19.60 56.63 -3.39
C SER A 2 -18.95 57.06 -2.09
N ALA A 3 -19.74 57.77 -1.30
CA ALA A 3 -19.37 58.53 -0.12
C ALA A 3 -18.63 57.68 0.93
N GLN A 4 -17.50 58.18 1.40
CA GLN A 4 -16.98 57.84 2.72
C GLN A 4 -18.04 58.30 3.74
N PRO A 5 -18.48 57.45 4.67
CA PRO A 5 -19.41 57.88 5.71
C PRO A 5 -18.67 58.87 6.61
N GLU A 6 -19.13 60.12 6.61
CA GLU A 6 -18.66 61.16 7.49
C GLU A 6 -18.79 60.72 8.94
N GLU A 7 -17.69 60.72 9.67
CA GLU A 7 -17.72 60.57 11.11
C GLU A 7 -18.50 61.77 11.69
N PRO A 8 -19.59 61.54 12.46
CA PRO A 8 -20.23 62.64 13.15
C PRO A 8 -19.25 63.16 14.20
N THR A 9 -18.65 64.32 13.95
CA THR A 9 -17.95 65.12 14.96
C THR A 9 -18.98 65.60 15.99
N THR A 10 -19.37 64.71 16.90
CA THR A 10 -20.11 65.11 18.09
C THR A 10 -19.13 65.84 18.99
N ALA A 11 -19.22 67.17 18.96
CA ALA A 11 -18.59 68.05 19.95
C ALA A 11 -18.75 67.45 21.36
N PRO A 12 -17.72 67.52 22.22
CA PRO A 12 -17.79 66.90 23.54
C PRO A 12 -18.90 67.62 24.32
N LYS A 13 -20.08 67.00 24.40
CA LYS A 13 -21.04 67.35 25.44
C LYS A 13 -20.26 67.24 26.73
N GLU A 14 -20.21 68.31 27.53
CA GLU A 14 -19.53 68.28 28.82
C GLU A 14 -20.32 67.36 29.74
N LEU A 15 -20.00 66.08 29.63
CA LEU A 15 -20.61 65.03 30.41
C LEU A 15 -20.35 65.36 31.88
N SER A 16 -21.41 65.28 32.67
CA SER A 16 -21.33 65.39 34.12
C SER A 16 -20.25 64.43 34.64
N PHE A 17 -19.61 64.77 35.76
CA PHE A 17 -18.66 63.87 36.41
C PHE A 17 -19.22 62.44 36.57
N ALA A 18 -20.52 62.32 36.84
CA ALA A 18 -21.23 61.04 36.92
C ALA A 18 -21.30 60.29 35.58
N GLU A 19 -21.51 61.00 34.47
CA GLU A 19 -21.57 60.43 33.13
C GLU A 19 -20.18 60.02 32.62
N LYS A 20 -19.14 60.83 32.88
CA LYS A 20 -17.72 60.47 32.64
C LYS A 20 -17.31 59.23 33.44
N GLN A 21 -17.77 59.12 34.69
CA GLN A 21 -17.56 57.93 35.52
C GLN A 21 -18.32 56.72 34.96
N ALA A 22 -19.54 56.90 34.47
CA ALA A 22 -20.32 55.82 33.85
C ALA A 22 -19.67 55.31 32.55
N GLU A 23 -19.15 56.19 31.70
CA GLU A 23 -18.38 55.81 30.51
C GLU A 23 -17.09 55.09 30.85
N ARG A 24 -16.34 55.57 31.86
CA ARG A 24 -15.14 54.90 32.38
C ARG A 24 -15.48 53.49 32.88
N MET A 25 -16.59 53.32 33.59
CA MET A 25 -17.06 52.01 34.06
C MET A 25 -17.55 51.11 32.91
N LYS A 26 -18.18 51.67 31.88
CA LYS A 26 -18.59 50.92 30.67
C LYS A 26 -17.36 50.43 29.89
N ARG A 27 -16.35 51.28 29.71
CA ARG A 27 -15.06 50.92 29.12
C ARG A 27 -14.31 49.87 29.95
N LEU A 28 -14.38 49.97 31.28
CA LEU A 28 -13.79 48.95 32.16
C LEU A 28 -14.50 47.59 31.99
N ARG A 29 -15.84 47.57 31.88
CA ARG A 29 -16.60 46.35 31.59
C ARG A 29 -16.30 45.78 30.20
N SER A 30 -16.14 46.62 29.18
CA SER A 30 -15.76 46.16 27.84
C SER A 30 -14.34 45.58 27.81
N LEU A 31 -13.41 46.16 28.57
CA LEU A 31 -12.06 45.61 28.73
C LEU A 31 -12.08 44.29 29.51
N HIS A 32 -12.94 44.15 30.53
CA HIS A 32 -13.10 42.89 31.25
C HIS A 32 -13.69 41.77 30.39
N THR A 33 -14.69 42.08 29.56
CA THR A 33 -15.29 41.13 28.61
C THR A 33 -14.28 40.73 27.54
N ALA A 34 -13.62 41.68 26.89
CA ALA A 34 -12.55 41.40 25.92
C ALA A 34 -11.41 40.57 26.53
N ARG A 35 -11.01 40.85 27.78
CA ARG A 35 -10.02 40.05 28.51
C ARG A 35 -10.51 38.63 28.76
N ASN A 36 -11.77 38.45 29.12
CA ASN A 36 -12.35 37.14 29.36
C ASN A 36 -12.51 36.35 28.05
N GLU A 37 -12.93 37.00 26.96
CA GLU A 37 -12.98 36.43 25.60
C GLU A 37 -11.60 35.96 25.14
N ALA A 38 -10.58 36.83 25.27
CA ALA A 38 -9.20 36.46 24.94
C ALA A 38 -8.71 35.26 25.76
N ARG A 39 -9.04 35.21 27.07
CA ARG A 39 -8.71 34.03 27.90
C ARG A 39 -9.40 32.76 27.39
N THR A 40 -10.67 32.84 27.01
CA THR A 40 -11.41 31.68 26.49
C THR A 40 -10.88 31.21 25.14
N GLN A 41 -10.58 32.13 24.22
CA GLN A 41 -10.02 31.81 22.91
C GLN A 41 -8.63 31.19 23.05
N ASN A 42 -7.75 31.77 23.87
CA ASN A 42 -6.44 31.20 24.14
C ASN A 42 -6.54 29.79 24.72
N HIS A 43 -7.48 29.55 25.63
CA HIS A 43 -7.69 28.22 26.21
C HIS A 43 -8.20 27.22 25.15
N GLN A 44 -9.13 27.63 24.29
CA GLN A 44 -9.63 26.81 23.19
C GLN A 44 -8.53 26.45 22.20
N GLU A 45 -7.67 27.40 21.83
CA GLU A 45 -6.53 27.15 20.93
C GLU A 45 -5.50 26.21 21.55
N VAL A 46 -5.17 26.37 22.85
CA VAL A 46 -4.29 25.43 23.57
C VAL A 46 -4.86 24.01 23.57
N ILE A 47 -6.17 23.86 23.83
CA ILE A 47 -6.84 22.56 23.76
C ILE A 47 -6.82 22.00 22.33
N ALA A 48 -7.06 22.83 21.31
CA ALA A 48 -7.06 22.40 19.91
C ALA A 48 -5.66 21.99 19.44
N GLU A 49 -4.61 22.69 19.86
CA GLU A 49 -3.23 22.31 19.64
C GLU A 49 -2.86 21.00 20.35
N GLU A 50 -3.23 20.85 21.62
CA GLU A 50 -3.03 19.59 22.35
C GLU A 50 -3.77 18.44 21.67
N ALA A 51 -5.01 18.66 21.21
CA ALA A 51 -5.76 17.69 20.45
C ALA A 51 -5.07 17.32 19.14
N ARG A 52 -4.57 18.31 18.37
CA ARG A 52 -3.78 18.07 17.14
C ARG A 52 -2.51 17.27 17.41
N ASN A 53 -1.80 17.60 18.49
CA ASN A 53 -0.57 16.93 18.89
C ASN A 53 -0.82 15.50 19.41
N LYS A 54 -1.98 15.26 20.03
CA LYS A 54 -2.40 13.94 20.50
C LYS A 54 -2.86 13.02 19.36
N LEU A 55 -3.22 13.58 18.20
CA LEU A 55 -3.62 12.78 17.06
C LEU A 55 -2.41 12.03 16.47
N PRO A 56 -2.59 10.75 16.09
CA PRO A 56 -1.57 10.03 15.35
C PRO A 56 -1.21 10.75 14.03
N PRO A 57 0.07 10.71 13.58
CA PRO A 57 0.51 11.34 12.33
C PRO A 57 -0.27 10.89 11.07
N ASN A 58 -0.94 9.74 11.13
CA ASN A 58 -1.73 9.17 10.02
C ASN A 58 -3.25 9.48 10.12
N TYR A 59 -3.70 10.25 11.11
CA TYR A 59 -5.12 10.50 11.35
C TYR A 59 -5.82 11.17 10.16
N GLU A 60 -5.23 12.21 9.59
CA GLU A 60 -5.82 12.92 8.43
C GLU A 60 -5.92 12.02 7.19
N ALA A 61 -4.91 11.18 6.95
CA ALA A 61 -4.95 10.22 5.86
C ALA A 61 -6.08 9.20 6.05
N LYS A 62 -6.27 8.72 7.29
CA LYS A 62 -7.37 7.81 7.63
C LYS A 62 -8.73 8.50 7.50
N ARG A 63 -8.84 9.77 7.91
CA ARG A 63 -10.07 10.57 7.76
C ARG A 63 -10.41 10.76 6.29
N ARG A 64 -9.45 11.18 5.45
CA ARG A 64 -9.62 11.32 4.00
C ARG A 64 -10.03 10.01 3.34
N GLN A 65 -9.45 8.88 3.77
CA GLN A 65 -9.84 7.56 3.27
C GLN A 65 -11.29 7.22 3.65
N ALA A 66 -11.71 7.52 4.89
CA ALA A 66 -13.08 7.30 5.33
C ALA A 66 -14.08 8.18 4.57
N GLU A 67 -13.77 9.47 4.41
CA GLU A 67 -14.56 10.41 3.59
C GLU A 67 -14.69 9.92 2.15
N TRP A 68 -13.58 9.46 1.54
CA TRP A 68 -13.60 8.91 0.18
C TRP A 68 -14.44 7.63 0.08
N LEU A 69 -14.40 6.74 1.07
CA LEU A 69 -15.21 5.52 1.09
C LEU A 69 -16.71 5.83 1.21
N LEU A 70 -17.08 6.80 2.05
CA LEU A 70 -18.47 7.24 2.19
C LEU A 70 -18.99 7.89 0.90
N ASP A 71 -18.18 8.74 0.28
CA ASP A 71 -18.50 9.37 -1.01
C ASP A 71 -18.62 8.34 -2.15
N ASP A 72 -17.70 7.36 -2.24
CA ASP A 72 -17.80 6.28 -3.24
C ASP A 72 -19.04 5.41 -3.00
N GLN A 73 -19.41 5.10 -1.75
CA GLN A 73 -20.65 4.38 -1.43
C GLN A 73 -21.90 5.18 -1.78
N ALA A 74 -21.93 6.48 -1.46
CA ALA A 74 -23.05 7.36 -1.80
C ALA A 74 -23.27 7.41 -3.32
N LYS A 75 -22.20 7.56 -4.09
CA LYS A 75 -22.24 7.57 -5.56
C LYS A 75 -22.64 6.21 -6.15
N ARG A 76 -22.22 5.09 -5.55
CA ARG A 76 -22.68 3.74 -5.93
C ARG A 76 -24.20 3.61 -5.74
N GLN A 77 -24.71 4.01 -4.59
CA GLN A 77 -26.15 3.98 -4.31
C GLN A 77 -26.95 4.90 -5.23
N GLU A 78 -26.43 6.09 -5.54
CA GLU A 78 -27.06 7.01 -6.49
C GLU A 78 -27.10 6.42 -7.91
N ALA A 79 -26.01 5.81 -8.36
CA ALA A 79 -25.94 5.12 -9.64
C ALA A 79 -26.91 3.93 -9.71
N GLU A 80 -27.00 3.13 -8.64
CA GLU A 80 -27.95 2.02 -8.52
C GLU A 80 -29.40 2.49 -8.59
N LYS A 81 -29.75 3.57 -7.86
CA LYS A 81 -31.08 4.21 -7.94
C LYS A 81 -31.40 4.73 -9.35
N ALA A 82 -30.40 5.23 -10.06
CA ALA A 82 -30.53 5.67 -11.44
C ALA A 82 -30.50 4.51 -12.47
N GLY A 83 -30.35 3.25 -12.02
CA GLY A 83 -30.24 2.08 -12.89
C GLY A 83 -28.97 2.02 -13.73
N LYS A 84 -27.92 2.73 -13.33
CA LYS A 84 -26.62 2.81 -14.04
C LYS A 84 -25.55 2.00 -13.33
N ASP A 85 -24.65 1.41 -14.11
CA ASP A 85 -23.43 0.79 -13.59
C ASP A 85 -22.42 1.88 -13.17
N TYR A 86 -22.16 1.97 -11.86
CA TYR A 86 -21.27 2.96 -11.27
C TYR A 86 -19.85 2.90 -11.83
N ASP A 87 -19.30 1.69 -12.02
CA ASP A 87 -17.92 1.54 -12.46
C ASP A 87 -17.76 2.04 -13.91
N ARG A 88 -18.78 1.85 -14.75
CA ARG A 88 -18.84 2.40 -16.11
C ARG A 88 -18.94 3.94 -16.11
N VAL A 89 -19.83 4.52 -15.29
CA VAL A 89 -19.98 5.98 -15.17
C VAL A 89 -18.69 6.63 -14.68
N LYS A 90 -18.02 5.99 -13.71
CA LYS A 90 -16.73 6.42 -13.20
C LYS A 90 -15.65 6.41 -14.28
N LEU A 91 -15.57 5.35 -15.08
CA LEU A 91 -14.61 5.23 -16.18
C LEU A 91 -14.84 6.28 -17.28
N LEU A 92 -16.09 6.66 -17.57
CA LEU A 92 -16.40 7.71 -18.54
C LEU A 92 -15.85 9.10 -18.15
N ASN A 93 -15.75 9.37 -16.85
CA ASN A 93 -15.28 10.64 -16.33
C ASN A 93 -13.75 10.70 -16.18
N ILE A 94 -13.04 9.57 -16.34
CA ILE A 94 -11.58 9.52 -16.21
C ILE A 94 -10.96 9.87 -17.56
N SER A 95 -10.06 10.87 -17.55
CA SER A 95 -9.30 11.24 -18.75
C SER A 95 -8.30 10.14 -19.15
N ALA A 96 -7.94 10.05 -20.44
CA ALA A 96 -6.97 9.06 -20.93
C ALA A 96 -5.60 9.14 -20.20
N VAL A 97 -5.15 10.36 -19.90
CA VAL A 97 -3.89 10.61 -19.17
C VAL A 97 -3.99 10.11 -17.72
N GLU A 98 -5.13 10.32 -17.07
CA GLU A 98 -5.37 9.84 -15.72
C GLU A 98 -5.51 8.31 -15.68
N ALA A 99 -6.19 7.72 -16.65
CA ALA A 99 -6.28 6.27 -16.81
C ALA A 99 -4.88 5.64 -16.96
N GLU A 100 -4.00 6.20 -17.80
CA GLU A 100 -2.62 5.71 -17.96
C GLU A 100 -1.81 5.84 -16.66
N ARG A 101 -1.96 6.95 -15.94
CA ARG A 101 -1.30 7.15 -14.64
C ARG A 101 -1.80 6.13 -13.60
N LEU A 102 -3.09 5.84 -13.59
CA LEU A 102 -3.69 4.82 -12.72
C LEU A 102 -3.21 3.42 -13.10
N GLU A 103 -3.17 3.09 -14.39
CA GLU A 103 -2.60 1.84 -14.93
C GLU A 103 -1.15 1.62 -14.49
N ARG A 104 -0.30 2.64 -14.59
CA ARG A 104 1.11 2.57 -14.14
C ARG A 104 1.23 2.37 -12.63
N LYS A 105 0.30 2.93 -11.85
CA LYS A 105 0.24 2.76 -10.38
C LYS A 105 -0.33 1.39 -9.98
N LYS A 106 -1.08 0.70 -10.84
CA LYS A 106 -1.55 -0.66 -10.56
C LYS A 106 -0.34 -1.59 -10.45
N LYS A 107 -0.27 -2.34 -9.35
CA LYS A 107 0.74 -3.38 -9.18
C LYS A 107 0.50 -4.45 -10.25
N LYS A 108 1.49 -4.69 -11.12
CA LYS A 108 1.48 -5.82 -12.06
C LYS A 108 1.33 -7.11 -11.26
N LYS A 109 0.23 -7.84 -11.48
CA LYS A 109 -0.01 -9.16 -10.87
C LYS A 109 0.65 -10.22 -11.75
N ASN A 110 1.45 -11.09 -11.15
CA ASN A 110 2.01 -12.28 -11.80
C ASN A 110 1.63 -13.50 -10.94
N PRO A 111 0.38 -13.99 -11.06
CA PRO A 111 -0.07 -15.16 -10.32
C PRO A 111 0.76 -16.39 -10.69
N ASP A 112 0.71 -17.42 -9.84
CA ASP A 112 1.30 -18.72 -10.16
C ASP A 112 0.22 -19.56 -10.84
N GLU A 113 0.41 -19.89 -12.12
CA GLU A 113 -0.54 -20.65 -12.93
C GLU A 113 -0.47 -22.16 -12.67
N GLY A 114 0.48 -22.60 -11.84
CA GLY A 114 0.74 -24.00 -11.55
C GLY A 114 1.96 -24.53 -12.30
N PHE A 115 2.33 -25.77 -11.99
CA PHE A 115 3.45 -26.43 -12.64
C PHE A 115 2.99 -27.08 -13.96
N SER A 116 3.57 -26.63 -15.07
CA SER A 116 3.38 -27.19 -16.41
C SER A 116 4.61 -28.01 -16.84
N THR A 117 5.74 -27.35 -17.06
CA THR A 117 7.02 -27.94 -17.47
C THR A 117 8.18 -27.31 -16.71
N TYR A 118 9.30 -28.04 -16.62
CA TYR A 118 10.51 -27.53 -16.01
C TYR A 118 11.11 -26.34 -16.78
N GLU A 119 10.93 -26.29 -18.10
CA GLU A 119 11.37 -25.17 -18.95
C GLU A 119 10.59 -23.89 -18.64
N GLN A 120 9.26 -23.95 -18.56
CA GLN A 120 8.46 -22.77 -18.22
C GLN A 120 8.76 -22.28 -16.79
N ALA A 121 8.95 -23.21 -15.84
CA ALA A 121 9.34 -22.87 -14.47
C ALA A 121 10.72 -22.19 -14.41
N THR A 122 11.70 -22.67 -15.19
CA THR A 122 13.04 -22.06 -15.27
C THR A 122 13.02 -20.70 -15.94
N VAL A 123 12.26 -20.52 -17.03
CA VAL A 123 12.06 -19.21 -17.67
C VAL A 123 11.44 -18.21 -16.69
N ARG A 124 10.42 -18.61 -15.93
CA ARG A 124 9.80 -17.75 -14.91
C ARG A 124 10.78 -17.37 -13.80
N GLN A 125 11.59 -18.33 -13.34
CA GLN A 125 12.65 -18.07 -12.36
C GLN A 125 13.69 -17.08 -12.93
N TYR A 126 14.17 -17.31 -14.15
CA TYR A 126 15.16 -16.49 -14.83
C TYR A 126 14.68 -15.05 -14.98
N ASN A 127 13.48 -14.83 -15.51
CA ASN A 127 12.91 -13.49 -15.67
C ASN A 127 12.80 -12.74 -14.34
N ARG A 128 12.49 -13.46 -13.24
CA ARG A 128 12.48 -12.88 -11.90
C ARG A 128 13.89 -12.50 -11.42
N LEU A 129 14.88 -13.36 -11.66
CA LEU A 129 16.28 -13.07 -11.30
C LEU A 129 16.81 -11.87 -12.07
N VAL A 130 16.62 -11.82 -13.39
CA VAL A 130 17.01 -10.69 -14.24
C VAL A 130 16.38 -9.39 -13.76
N LYS A 131 15.09 -9.41 -13.39
CA LYS A 131 14.40 -8.22 -12.86
C LYS A 131 14.94 -7.77 -11.50
N ASN A 132 15.42 -8.70 -10.69
CA ASN A 132 15.97 -8.41 -9.36
C ASN A 132 17.46 -8.10 -9.39
N MET A 133 18.15 -8.30 -10.51
CA MET A 133 19.56 -7.98 -10.61
C MET A 133 19.77 -6.48 -10.37
N PRO A 134 20.87 -6.10 -9.67
CA PRO A 134 21.24 -4.71 -9.53
C PRO A 134 21.39 -4.05 -10.91
N THR A 135 21.06 -2.76 -10.99
CA THR A 135 21.32 -1.96 -12.19
C THR A 135 22.81 -2.00 -12.52
N ALA A 136 23.13 -2.09 -13.81
CA ALA A 136 24.50 -2.11 -14.26
C ALA A 136 25.25 -0.85 -13.83
N ASP A 137 26.45 -1.02 -13.29
CA ASP A 137 27.35 0.08 -12.98
C ASP A 137 28.00 0.57 -14.28
N MET A 138 27.50 1.70 -14.78
CA MET A 138 27.91 2.25 -16.07
C MET A 138 29.38 2.68 -16.10
N GLU A 139 29.93 3.18 -14.98
CA GLU A 139 31.34 3.56 -14.91
C GLU A 139 32.25 2.34 -15.06
N GLN A 140 31.86 1.23 -14.44
CA GLN A 140 32.61 -0.02 -14.54
C GLN A 140 32.48 -0.64 -15.91
N TYR A 141 31.30 -0.55 -16.51
CA TYR A 141 31.05 -0.95 -17.88
C TYR A 141 31.96 -0.19 -18.85
N GLU A 142 32.07 1.14 -18.72
CA GLU A 142 32.95 1.97 -19.56
C GLU A 142 34.44 1.65 -19.35
N LYS A 143 34.89 1.45 -18.11
CA LYS A 143 36.27 1.02 -17.80
C LYS A 143 36.60 -0.32 -18.44
N GLN A 144 35.67 -1.28 -18.41
CA GLN A 144 35.85 -2.57 -19.05
C GLN A 144 35.86 -2.43 -20.58
N LYS A 145 34.96 -1.62 -21.14
CA LYS A 145 34.93 -1.34 -22.58
C LYS A 145 36.25 -0.74 -23.07
N GLN A 146 36.82 0.23 -22.34
CA GLN A 146 38.13 0.80 -22.68
C GLN A 146 39.26 -0.22 -22.54
N LYS A 147 39.24 -1.05 -21.48
CA LYS A 147 40.27 -2.07 -21.24
C LYS A 147 40.30 -3.16 -22.32
N TYR A 148 39.13 -3.63 -22.76
CA TYR A 148 39.01 -4.74 -23.71
C TYR A 148 38.92 -4.27 -25.17
N GLY A 149 38.59 -3.00 -25.44
CA GLY A 149 38.53 -2.46 -26.80
C GLY A 149 37.55 -3.24 -27.68
N ASP A 150 37.98 -3.61 -28.89
CA ASP A 150 37.18 -4.44 -29.82
C ASP A 150 36.85 -5.83 -29.26
N ALA A 151 37.70 -6.36 -28.37
CA ALA A 151 37.44 -7.64 -27.73
C ALA A 151 36.23 -7.61 -26.80
N PHE A 152 35.80 -6.42 -26.33
CA PHE A 152 34.68 -6.26 -25.42
C PHE A 152 33.35 -6.79 -25.97
N TYR A 153 33.15 -6.66 -27.28
CA TYR A 153 31.89 -7.01 -27.95
C TYR A 153 31.84 -8.48 -28.42
N GLY A 154 32.88 -9.27 -28.18
CA GLY A 154 32.86 -10.71 -28.45
C GLY A 154 32.67 -11.05 -29.93
N GLY A 155 33.44 -10.41 -30.81
CA GLY A 155 33.44 -10.72 -32.25
C GLY A 155 33.84 -12.19 -32.56
N PRO A 156 33.67 -12.65 -33.81
CA PRO A 156 33.73 -14.06 -34.20
C PRO A 156 35.01 -14.83 -33.80
N ASN A 157 36.14 -14.13 -33.58
CA ASN A 157 37.45 -14.73 -33.30
C ASN A 157 38.13 -14.15 -32.05
N VAL A 158 37.38 -13.58 -31.11
CA VAL A 158 37.95 -12.95 -29.91
C VAL A 158 38.11 -13.98 -28.79
N ILE A 159 39.34 -14.21 -28.33
CA ILE A 159 39.62 -15.03 -27.14
C ILE A 159 39.62 -14.13 -25.90
N ILE A 160 38.47 -14.05 -25.22
CA ILE A 160 38.29 -13.25 -23.98
C ILE A 160 38.65 -14.09 -22.73
N HIS A 161 38.64 -15.41 -22.86
CA HIS A 161 38.81 -16.33 -21.75
C HIS A 161 40.22 -16.19 -21.13
N GLY A 162 40.29 -15.88 -19.83
CA GLY A 162 41.54 -15.61 -19.11
C GLY A 162 41.94 -14.14 -19.00
N MET A 163 41.32 -13.22 -19.75
CA MET A 163 41.62 -11.78 -19.64
C MET A 163 40.84 -11.08 -18.53
N HIS A 164 39.77 -11.71 -18.02
CA HIS A 164 38.96 -11.21 -16.92
C HIS A 164 39.31 -11.92 -15.62
N LYS A 165 39.51 -11.13 -14.58
CA LYS A 165 39.64 -11.62 -13.21
C LYS A 165 38.54 -10.98 -12.39
N ASP A 166 37.67 -11.83 -11.85
CA ASP A 166 36.53 -11.39 -11.06
C ASP A 166 37.00 -10.67 -9.79
N ARG A 167 36.26 -9.63 -9.42
CA ARG A 167 36.47 -8.92 -8.16
C ARG A 167 35.84 -9.71 -7.03
N LYS A 168 36.45 -9.66 -5.86
CA LYS A 168 35.91 -10.32 -4.66
C LYS A 168 34.46 -9.88 -4.38
N GLU A 169 34.19 -8.58 -4.42
CA GLU A 169 32.84 -8.02 -4.23
C GLU A 169 31.80 -8.57 -5.22
N ALA A 170 32.19 -8.85 -6.47
CA ALA A 170 31.29 -9.41 -7.48
C ALA A 170 30.98 -10.89 -7.20
N VAL A 171 32.01 -11.64 -6.75
CA VAL A 171 31.86 -13.02 -6.31
C VAL A 171 30.97 -13.09 -5.07
N ASP A 172 31.17 -12.21 -4.09
CA ASP A 172 30.37 -12.18 -2.86
C ASP A 172 28.88 -11.92 -3.17
N LYS A 173 28.58 -10.98 -4.07
CA LYS A 173 27.20 -10.72 -4.54
C LYS A 173 26.58 -11.93 -5.24
N MET A 174 27.36 -12.65 -6.04
CA MET A 174 26.90 -13.88 -6.70
C MET A 174 26.58 -14.96 -5.65
N VAL A 175 27.43 -15.13 -4.63
CA VAL A 175 27.20 -16.08 -3.54
C VAL A 175 25.93 -15.72 -2.77
N GLU A 176 25.74 -14.45 -2.42
CA GLU A 176 24.52 -13.99 -1.72
C GLU A 176 23.25 -14.28 -2.54
N ASP A 177 23.26 -14.03 -3.86
CA ASP A 177 22.12 -14.37 -4.71
C ASP A 177 21.86 -15.88 -4.75
N LEU A 178 22.91 -16.71 -4.85
CA LEU A 178 22.79 -18.17 -4.81
C LEU A 178 22.20 -18.67 -3.49
N GLU A 179 22.66 -18.15 -2.36
CA GLU A 179 22.10 -18.47 -1.04
C GLU A 179 20.62 -18.06 -0.96
N GLY A 180 20.28 -16.88 -1.49
CA GLY A 180 18.90 -16.42 -1.61
C GLY A 180 18.03 -17.33 -2.48
N GLN A 181 18.58 -17.87 -3.58
CA GLN A 181 17.90 -18.84 -4.43
C GLN A 181 17.67 -20.17 -3.71
N ILE A 182 18.68 -20.68 -2.99
CA ILE A 182 18.57 -21.91 -2.19
C ILE A 182 17.51 -21.76 -1.10
N ALA A 183 17.51 -20.64 -0.37
CA ALA A 183 16.52 -20.34 0.66
C ALA A 183 15.09 -20.28 0.09
N LYS A 184 14.91 -19.66 -1.09
CA LYS A 184 13.61 -19.64 -1.79
C LYS A 184 13.17 -21.06 -2.22
N ARG A 185 14.10 -21.88 -2.72
CA ARG A 185 13.82 -23.27 -3.12
C ARG A 185 13.40 -24.13 -1.91
N ALA A 186 14.05 -23.97 -0.77
CA ALA A 186 13.69 -24.68 0.46
C ALA A 186 12.26 -24.36 0.93
N ARG A 187 11.79 -23.12 0.69
CA ARG A 187 10.44 -22.66 1.04
C ARG A 187 9.37 -22.95 -0.02
N PHE A 188 9.72 -23.60 -1.13
CA PHE A 188 8.78 -23.89 -2.23
C PHE A 188 7.63 -24.79 -1.77
N SER A 189 7.96 -25.86 -1.03
CA SER A 189 6.96 -26.72 -0.40
C SER A 189 6.68 -26.23 1.02
N ARG A 190 5.59 -25.49 1.20
CA ARG A 190 5.15 -25.04 2.53
C ARG A 190 4.43 -26.17 3.27
N ARG A 191 4.83 -26.44 4.51
CA ARG A 191 4.07 -27.35 5.38
C ARG A 191 2.72 -26.71 5.70
N ARG A 192 1.64 -27.47 5.50
CA ARG A 192 0.31 -27.09 6.01
C ARG A 192 0.30 -27.37 7.52
N GLY A 193 -0.28 -26.46 8.30
CA GLY A 193 -0.46 -26.68 9.74
C GLY A 193 -1.21 -27.98 10.00
N TYR A 194 -0.83 -28.69 11.06
CA TYR A 194 -1.59 -29.84 11.52
C TYR A 194 -2.84 -29.34 12.24
N ASN A 195 -3.98 -29.99 11.99
CA ASN A 195 -5.24 -29.68 12.66
C ASN A 195 -5.53 -30.83 13.61
N ASP A 196 -5.47 -30.57 14.92
CA ASP A 196 -5.65 -31.59 15.95
C ASP A 196 -7.10 -32.11 16.01
N ASP A 197 -8.06 -31.31 15.54
CA ASP A 197 -9.50 -31.64 15.53
C ASP A 197 -9.92 -32.49 14.32
N ALA A 198 -9.01 -32.81 13.39
CA ALA A 198 -9.33 -33.61 12.21
C ALA A 198 -9.33 -35.10 12.54
N ASP A 199 -10.31 -35.84 12.02
CA ASP A 199 -10.38 -37.29 12.15
C ASP A 199 -9.10 -37.95 11.58
N VAL A 200 -8.42 -38.72 12.44
CA VAL A 200 -7.13 -39.33 12.11
C VAL A 200 -7.37 -40.69 11.45
N ASP A 201 -7.20 -40.76 10.13
CA ASP A 201 -7.34 -41.97 9.32
C ASP A 201 -6.03 -42.77 9.14
N TYR A 202 -4.98 -42.42 9.91
CA TYR A 202 -3.63 -42.96 9.74
C TYR A 202 -2.95 -43.34 11.05
N ILE A 203 -2.05 -44.32 10.97
CA ILE A 203 -1.24 -44.78 12.12
C ILE A 203 0.15 -44.11 12.13
N ASN A 204 0.69 -43.76 10.97
CA ASN A 204 2.03 -43.13 10.85
C ASN A 204 2.07 -42.04 9.77
N ASP A 205 3.12 -41.20 9.80
CA ASP A 205 3.30 -40.07 8.88
C ASP A 205 3.38 -40.46 7.40
N ARG A 206 3.92 -41.65 7.09
CA ARG A 206 3.99 -42.12 5.70
C ARG A 206 2.60 -42.51 5.20
N ASN A 207 1.81 -43.16 6.05
CA ASN A 207 0.42 -43.49 5.79
C ASN A 207 -0.42 -42.22 5.62
N ALA A 208 -0.26 -41.22 6.50
CA ALA A 208 -0.93 -39.92 6.37
C ALA A 208 -0.67 -39.24 5.02
N LYS A 209 0.58 -39.29 4.52
CA LYS A 209 0.94 -38.75 3.20
C LYS A 209 0.35 -39.58 2.06
N PHE A 210 0.24 -40.89 2.23
CA PHE A 210 -0.35 -41.79 1.26
C PHE A 210 -1.87 -41.59 1.18
N ASN A 211 -2.58 -41.56 2.30
CA ASN A 211 -4.01 -41.23 2.37
C ASN A 211 -4.30 -39.85 1.75
N LYS A 212 -3.49 -38.83 2.08
CA LYS A 212 -3.57 -37.50 1.43
C LYS A 212 -3.31 -37.54 -0.07
N LYS A 213 -2.54 -38.52 -0.57
CA LYS A 213 -2.34 -38.72 -2.02
C LYS A 213 -3.60 -39.33 -2.62
N LEU A 214 -4.16 -40.37 -2.00
CA LEU A 214 -5.41 -40.99 -2.44
C LEU A 214 -6.56 -39.98 -2.47
N GLU A 215 -6.74 -39.18 -1.42
CA GLU A 215 -7.80 -38.16 -1.34
C GLU A 215 -7.72 -37.15 -2.49
N ARG A 216 -6.51 -36.77 -2.95
CA ARG A 216 -6.35 -35.84 -4.08
C ARG A 216 -6.80 -36.41 -5.42
N PHE A 217 -6.67 -37.71 -5.63
CA PHE A 217 -7.01 -38.36 -6.90
C PHE A 217 -8.40 -38.97 -6.90
N TYR A 218 -8.81 -39.58 -5.79
CA TYR A 218 -10.04 -40.35 -5.67
C TYR A 218 -11.12 -39.65 -4.86
N GLY A 219 -10.79 -38.65 -4.05
CA GLY A 219 -11.76 -37.99 -3.16
C GLY A 219 -12.96 -37.38 -3.89
N GLU A 220 -12.75 -36.88 -5.12
CA GLU A 220 -13.84 -36.40 -5.97
C GLU A 220 -14.79 -37.54 -6.38
N HIS A 221 -14.26 -38.72 -6.67
CA HIS A 221 -15.03 -39.88 -7.12
C HIS A 221 -15.63 -40.70 -5.97
N THR A 222 -15.03 -40.64 -4.78
CA THR A 222 -15.48 -41.39 -3.59
C THR A 222 -16.26 -40.53 -2.60
N ALA A 223 -16.62 -39.30 -2.97
CA ALA A 223 -17.33 -38.36 -2.11
C ALA A 223 -18.66 -38.93 -1.59
N GLU A 224 -19.42 -39.62 -2.45
CA GLU A 224 -20.69 -40.25 -2.08
C GLU A 224 -20.51 -41.39 -1.07
N ILE A 225 -19.52 -42.26 -1.32
CA ILE A 225 -19.18 -43.38 -0.41
C ILE A 225 -18.78 -42.84 0.97
N LYS A 226 -17.98 -41.77 1.00
CA LYS A 226 -17.55 -41.11 2.24
C LYS A 226 -18.73 -40.54 3.01
N GLN A 227 -19.65 -39.84 2.33
CA GLN A 227 -20.87 -39.33 2.96
C GLN A 227 -21.75 -40.46 3.50
N ASN A 228 -21.88 -41.58 2.79
CA ASN A 228 -22.68 -42.72 3.25
C ASN A 228 -22.07 -43.37 4.50
N LEU A 229 -20.74 -43.43 4.60
CA LEU A 229 -20.04 -43.90 5.81
C LEU A 229 -20.28 -42.95 6.99
N GLU A 230 -20.18 -41.64 6.77
CA GLU A 230 -20.45 -40.62 7.80
C GLU A 230 -21.92 -40.60 8.26
N ARG A 231 -22.86 -40.97 7.36
CA ARG A 231 -24.30 -41.10 7.67
C ARG A 231 -24.70 -42.46 8.25
N GLY A 232 -23.75 -43.39 8.45
CA GLY A 232 -24.02 -44.68 9.10
C GLY A 232 -24.54 -45.78 8.16
N THR A 233 -24.05 -45.84 6.91
CA THR A 233 -24.32 -46.92 5.93
C THR A 233 -25.80 -47.16 5.60
N ALA A 234 -26.66 -46.16 5.84
CA ALA A 234 -28.01 -46.14 5.32
C ALA A 234 -27.96 -45.68 3.85
N ILE A 235 -28.40 -46.54 2.93
CA ILE A 235 -28.70 -46.19 1.53
C ILE A 235 -29.92 -45.27 1.51
#